data_AF-A3WID0-F1
#
_entry.id   AF-A3WID0-F1
#
_cell.length_a   1.000
_cell.length_b   1.000
_cell.length_c   1.000
_cell.angle_alpha   90.00
_cell.angle_beta   90.00
_cell.angle_gamma   90.00
#
_symmetry.space_group_name_H-M   'P 1'
#
loop_
_entity.id
_entity.type
_entity.pdbx_description
1 polymer ?
#
loop_
_entity_poly.entity_id
_entity_poly.type
_entity_poly.pdbx_seq_one_letter_code
_entity_poly.pdbx_strand_id
1 'polypeptide(L)'
;MTDIKVKTLGGVKMLYDRSSAADYGVGGVPFAPNMNQAFAQECDKAFKEMFDEMQKHTGLKPKLILSGGVSRAGSGKSLHHKNRAFDLDGLLFDDGTNWVANTFPQRRQIYLGMEAVLRRYFGVVLAYDYNRAHEDHFHFDDGLAPGLSTRAKSHVIFLQNVVTFVYHTPVGRDGVWGSETSEAVVAVRNEMGIGGLSQLANWKQFLSRVAVDAFKNEAGRVGDVVIPEPEVCHCCGQVIPA
;
A
#
# COMPACT_ATOMS: atom_id res chain seq x y z
N MET A 1 5.27 -1.70 28.11
CA MET A 1 5.44 -2.53 26.90
C MET A 1 6.87 -2.42 26.45
N THR A 2 7.46 -3.50 25.94
CA THR A 2 8.88 -3.56 25.60
C THR A 2 9.08 -3.33 24.11
N ASP A 3 10.07 -2.51 23.77
CA ASP A 3 10.52 -2.36 22.39
C ASP A 3 11.59 -3.41 22.08
N ILE A 4 11.54 -3.95 20.87
CA ILE A 4 12.49 -4.95 20.37
C ILE A 4 13.17 -4.44 19.10
N LYS A 5 14.41 -4.90 18.88
CA LYS A 5 15.12 -4.62 17.64
C LYS A 5 14.62 -5.57 16.54
N VAL A 6 14.02 -5.02 15.49
CA VAL A 6 13.46 -5.79 14.37
C VAL A 6 14.42 -5.73 13.20
N LYS A 7 14.85 -6.90 12.69
CA LYS A 7 15.78 -6.99 11.55
C LYS A 7 15.09 -7.38 10.24
N THR A 8 13.91 -7.98 10.35
CA THR A 8 13.11 -8.50 9.24
C THR A 8 11.63 -8.38 9.57
N LEU A 9 10.81 -8.22 8.54
CA LEU A 9 9.36 -8.35 8.61
C LEU A 9 8.92 -9.31 7.49
N GLY A 10 8.06 -10.28 7.81
CA GLY A 10 7.69 -11.34 6.87
C GLY A 10 8.90 -12.17 6.40
N GLY A 11 9.97 -12.22 7.20
CA GLY A 11 11.25 -12.84 6.83
C GLY A 11 12.13 -12.03 5.86
N VAL A 12 11.70 -10.82 5.44
CA VAL A 12 12.44 -9.96 4.50
C VAL A 12 13.17 -8.84 5.25
N LYS A 13 14.42 -8.57 4.85
CA LYS A 13 15.24 -7.50 5.46
C LYS A 13 14.74 -6.12 5.03
N MET A 14 15.00 -5.14 5.88
CA MET A 14 14.63 -3.74 5.63
C MET A 14 15.86 -2.88 5.33
N LEU A 15 15.68 -1.90 4.46
CA LEU A 15 16.56 -0.76 4.25
C LEU A 15 15.83 0.53 4.63
N TYR A 16 16.61 1.50 5.09
CA TYR A 16 16.18 2.87 5.28
C TYR A 16 16.59 3.65 4.03
N ASP A 17 15.61 4.05 3.22
CA ASP A 17 15.81 4.64 1.89
C ASP A 17 15.71 6.17 1.89
N ARG A 18 15.65 6.78 3.08
CA ARG A 18 15.63 8.23 3.30
C ARG A 18 16.98 8.80 3.76
N SER A 19 18.04 8.00 3.75
CA SER A 19 19.41 8.48 4.06
C SER A 19 19.90 9.52 3.06
N SER A 20 19.50 9.39 1.79
CA SER A 20 19.72 10.36 0.74
C SER A 20 18.54 10.37 -0.23
N ALA A 21 18.33 11.48 -0.95
CA ALA A 21 17.27 11.56 -1.96
C ALA A 21 17.47 10.56 -3.11
N ALA A 22 18.71 10.12 -3.36
CA ALA A 22 19.04 9.15 -4.40
C ALA A 22 18.70 7.70 -4.02
N ASP A 23 18.43 7.42 -2.73
CA ASP A 23 18.13 6.08 -2.25
C ASP A 23 16.63 5.73 -2.39
N TYR A 24 15.75 6.73 -2.36
CA TYR A 24 14.31 6.53 -2.29
C TYR A 24 13.79 5.61 -3.41
N GLY A 25 13.15 4.52 -3.01
CA GLY A 25 12.57 3.55 -3.95
C GLY A 25 13.55 2.65 -4.72
N VAL A 26 14.86 2.84 -4.58
CA VAL A 26 15.89 2.10 -5.34
C VAL A 26 16.95 1.41 -4.47
N GLY A 27 17.14 1.87 -3.23
CA GLY A 27 18.20 1.38 -2.35
C GLY A 27 18.08 1.91 -0.93
N GLY A 28 19.19 1.94 -0.20
CA GLY A 28 19.23 2.46 1.17
C GLY A 28 20.23 1.73 2.05
N VAL A 29 20.28 2.12 3.32
CA VAL A 29 21.20 1.53 4.30
C VAL A 29 20.49 0.45 5.13
N PRO A 30 21.19 -0.61 5.59
CA PRO A 30 20.59 -1.65 6.44
C PRO A 30 19.82 -1.06 7.63
N PHE A 31 18.55 -1.45 7.77
CA PHE A 31 17.64 -0.89 8.76
C PHE A 31 17.20 -1.94 9.77
N ALA A 32 17.41 -1.65 11.06
CA ALA A 32 17.00 -2.51 12.16
C ALA A 32 16.42 -1.67 13.31
N PRO A 33 15.20 -1.12 13.16
CA PRO A 33 14.59 -0.22 14.13
C PRO A 33 14.23 -0.92 15.44
N ASN A 34 14.08 -0.12 16.49
CA ASN A 34 13.33 -0.53 17.67
C ASN A 34 11.85 -0.33 17.39
N MET A 35 11.05 -1.38 17.59
CA MET A 35 9.60 -1.38 17.43
C MET A 35 8.96 -1.87 18.71
N ASN A 36 7.79 -1.34 19.05
CA ASN A 36 6.95 -1.95 20.07
C ASN A 36 6.70 -3.43 19.72
N GLN A 37 6.89 -4.34 20.68
CA GLN A 37 6.84 -5.78 20.42
C GLN A 37 5.50 -6.27 19.82
N ALA A 38 4.37 -5.78 20.31
CA ALA A 38 3.07 -6.20 19.80
C ALA A 38 2.84 -5.66 18.37
N PHE A 39 3.18 -4.39 18.14
CA PHE A 39 3.12 -3.80 16.80
C PHE A 39 4.04 -4.53 15.80
N ALA A 40 5.27 -4.87 16.21
CA ALA A 40 6.22 -5.63 15.39
C ALA A 40 5.66 -7.01 14.99
N GLN A 41 4.98 -7.70 15.91
CA GLN A 41 4.34 -8.99 15.63
C GLN A 41 3.21 -8.87 14.63
N GLU A 42 2.38 -7.82 14.70
CA GLU A 42 1.33 -7.58 13.71
C GLU A 42 1.90 -7.16 12.36
N CYS A 43 2.97 -6.35 12.34
CA CYS A 43 3.70 -6.04 11.11
C CYS A 43 4.25 -7.31 10.46
N ASP A 44 4.90 -8.18 11.22
CA ASP A 44 5.51 -9.41 10.68
C ASP A 44 4.45 -10.32 10.03
N LYS A 45 3.27 -10.47 10.66
CA LYS A 45 2.13 -11.19 10.08
C LYS A 45 1.61 -10.51 8.81
N ALA A 46 1.41 -9.19 8.83
CA ALA A 46 0.90 -8.43 7.70
C ALA A 46 1.83 -8.52 6.49
N PHE A 47 3.14 -8.33 6.68
CA PHE A 47 4.14 -8.49 5.63
C PHE A 47 4.24 -9.92 5.15
N LYS A 48 4.18 -10.91 6.05
CA LYS A 48 4.17 -12.32 5.64
C LYS A 48 2.98 -12.63 4.72
N GLU A 49 1.77 -12.25 5.11
CA GLU A 49 0.57 -12.46 4.30
C GLU A 49 0.67 -11.70 2.97
N MET A 50 1.11 -10.45 3.01
CA MET A 50 1.29 -9.62 1.82
C MET A 50 2.22 -10.29 0.81
N PHE A 51 3.36 -10.81 1.27
CA PHE A 51 4.35 -11.45 0.40
C PHE A 51 3.88 -12.80 -0.11
N ASP A 52 3.21 -13.59 0.72
CA ASP A 52 2.65 -14.88 0.31
C ASP A 52 1.58 -14.68 -0.80
N GLU A 53 0.64 -13.75 -0.63
CA GLU A 53 -0.40 -13.47 -1.64
C GLU A 53 0.16 -12.79 -2.89
N MET A 54 1.08 -11.83 -2.73
CA MET A 54 1.76 -11.18 -3.84
C MET A 54 2.53 -12.18 -4.69
N GLN A 55 3.37 -13.03 -4.08
CA GLN A 55 4.14 -14.03 -4.80
C GLN A 55 3.22 -15.02 -5.52
N LYS A 56 2.17 -15.48 -4.84
CA LYS A 56 1.22 -16.44 -5.39
C LYS A 56 0.44 -15.91 -6.59
N HIS A 57 0.12 -14.61 -6.62
CA HIS A 57 -0.77 -14.04 -7.63
C HIS A 57 -0.07 -13.19 -8.70
N THR A 58 1.10 -12.62 -8.40
CA THR A 58 1.91 -11.83 -9.34
C THR A 58 3.18 -12.54 -9.80
N GLY A 59 3.67 -13.51 -9.03
CA GLY A 59 5.01 -14.08 -9.17
C GLY A 59 6.14 -13.23 -8.58
N LEU A 60 5.88 -11.98 -8.20
CA LEU A 60 6.89 -11.07 -7.61
C LEU A 60 7.23 -11.53 -6.20
N LYS A 61 8.52 -11.65 -5.91
CA LYS A 61 9.02 -12.05 -4.60
C LYS A 61 9.85 -10.94 -3.96
N PRO A 62 9.36 -10.31 -2.89
CA PRO A 62 10.11 -9.29 -2.18
C PRO A 62 11.43 -9.82 -1.63
N LYS A 63 12.50 -9.10 -1.96
CA LYS A 63 13.87 -9.35 -1.50
C LYS A 63 14.30 -8.36 -0.42
N LEU A 64 13.87 -7.10 -0.54
CA LEU A 64 14.12 -6.04 0.43
C LEU A 64 12.87 -5.16 0.60
N ILE A 65 12.66 -4.71 1.83
CA ILE A 65 11.67 -3.68 2.16
C ILE A 65 12.39 -2.33 2.23
N LEU A 66 11.83 -1.31 1.58
CA LEU A 66 12.29 0.08 1.71
C LEU A 66 11.35 0.83 2.65
N SER A 67 11.91 1.51 3.65
CA SER A 67 11.12 2.16 4.70
C SER A 67 11.60 3.58 4.98
N GLY A 68 10.64 4.49 5.05
CA GLY A 68 10.81 5.86 5.55
C GLY A 68 10.99 5.95 7.07
N GLY A 69 10.79 4.84 7.79
CA GLY A 69 11.13 4.68 9.19
C GLY A 69 9.99 4.20 10.08
N VAL A 70 10.33 4.00 11.36
CA VAL A 70 9.42 3.56 12.44
C VAL A 70 9.31 4.61 13.54
N SER A 71 10.43 5.26 13.85
CA SER A 71 10.54 6.13 15.02
C SER A 71 10.75 7.59 14.64
N ARG A 72 10.22 8.51 15.45
CA ARG A 72 10.53 9.94 15.40
C ARG A 72 11.02 10.39 16.77
N ALA A 73 12.12 11.14 16.78
CA ALA A 73 12.66 11.72 18.01
C ALA A 73 11.66 12.70 18.67
N GLY A 74 11.68 12.81 20.00
CA GLY A 74 10.81 13.71 20.76
C GLY A 74 9.54 13.04 21.30
N SER A 75 8.62 13.85 21.84
CA SER A 75 7.46 13.40 22.63
C SER A 75 6.10 13.78 22.05
N GLY A 76 5.96 13.74 20.71
CA GLY A 76 4.72 14.11 20.03
C GLY A 76 3.60 13.07 20.19
N LYS A 77 2.39 13.43 19.70
CA LYS A 77 1.20 12.55 19.76
C LYS A 77 1.19 11.45 18.70
N SER A 78 2.01 11.57 17.64
CA SER A 78 2.14 10.55 16.60
C SER A 78 2.66 9.23 17.18
N LEU A 79 2.19 8.11 16.63
CA LEU A 79 2.63 6.78 17.05
C LEU A 79 4.06 6.43 16.64
N HIS A 80 4.68 7.21 15.74
CA HIS A 80 6.13 7.14 15.54
C HIS A 80 6.93 7.49 16.80
N HIS A 81 6.45 8.39 17.67
CA HIS A 81 7.13 8.68 18.95
C HIS A 81 7.02 7.53 19.95
N LYS A 82 6.20 6.52 19.64
CA LYS A 82 5.97 5.33 20.48
C LYS A 82 6.46 4.04 19.82
N ASN A 83 7.19 4.14 18.70
CA ASN A 83 7.65 2.99 17.91
C ASN A 83 6.49 2.04 17.49
N ARG A 84 5.35 2.65 17.18
CA ARG A 84 4.05 1.99 16.91
C ARG A 84 3.45 2.40 15.56
N ALA A 85 4.27 2.96 14.69
CA ALA A 85 3.91 3.29 13.32
C ALA A 85 5.05 2.89 12.38
N PHE A 86 4.73 2.67 11.11
CA PHE A 86 5.67 2.26 10.08
C PHE A 86 5.35 2.99 8.78
N ASP A 87 6.39 3.50 8.13
CA ASP A 87 6.32 4.08 6.79
C ASP A 87 6.95 3.08 5.80
N LEU A 88 6.13 2.55 4.88
CA LEU A 88 6.54 1.64 3.80
C LEU A 88 6.63 2.41 2.49
N ASP A 89 7.85 2.53 1.96
CA ASP A 89 8.16 3.39 0.83
C ASP A 89 8.23 2.58 -0.48
N GLY A 90 8.69 1.33 -0.38
CA GLY A 90 8.85 0.47 -1.55
C GLY A 90 9.26 -0.96 -1.22
N LEU A 91 9.34 -1.77 -2.26
CA LEU A 91 9.81 -3.15 -2.25
C LEU A 91 10.78 -3.35 -3.41
N LEU A 92 11.92 -3.98 -3.14
CA LEU A 92 12.81 -4.49 -4.19
C LEU A 92 12.57 -5.99 -4.34
N PHE A 93 12.33 -6.44 -5.57
CA PHE A 93 12.04 -7.84 -5.87
C PHE A 93 13.31 -8.62 -6.23
N ASP A 94 13.24 -9.95 -6.22
CA ASP A 94 14.40 -10.80 -6.50
C ASP A 94 14.78 -10.89 -7.98
N ASP A 95 13.86 -10.55 -8.88
CA ASP A 95 14.08 -10.39 -10.32
C ASP A 95 14.76 -9.06 -10.71
N GLY A 96 15.02 -8.18 -9.74
CA GLY A 96 15.66 -6.88 -9.94
C GLY A 96 14.69 -5.73 -10.21
N THR A 97 13.39 -6.00 -10.36
CA THR A 97 12.36 -4.95 -10.44
C THR A 97 12.04 -4.38 -9.05
N ASN A 98 11.28 -3.28 -9.01
CA ASN A 98 10.84 -2.66 -7.77
C ASN A 98 9.37 -2.22 -7.83
N TRP A 99 8.83 -1.94 -6.65
CA TRP A 99 7.61 -1.18 -6.46
C TRP A 99 7.92 -0.02 -5.50
N VAL A 100 7.42 1.18 -5.81
CA VAL A 100 7.61 2.38 -5.00
C VAL A 100 6.25 3.04 -4.79
N ALA A 101 5.95 3.51 -3.58
CA ALA A 101 4.61 3.97 -3.22
C ALA A 101 4.09 5.12 -4.10
N ASN A 102 4.97 6.04 -4.54
CA ASN A 102 4.57 7.13 -5.43
C ASN A 102 4.22 6.68 -6.87
N THR A 103 4.44 5.40 -7.21
CA THR A 103 4.03 4.83 -8.50
C THR A 103 2.58 4.38 -8.51
N PHE A 104 1.77 4.74 -7.51
CA PHE A 104 0.33 4.44 -7.49
C PHE A 104 -0.38 4.74 -8.81
N PRO A 105 -0.18 5.90 -9.48
CA PRO A 105 -0.84 6.17 -10.77
C PRO A 105 -0.48 5.19 -11.90
N GLN A 106 0.64 4.48 -11.81
CA GLN A 106 1.10 3.50 -12.80
C GLN A 106 0.82 2.06 -12.37
N ARG A 107 0.93 1.78 -11.06
CA ARG A 107 0.87 0.43 -10.47
C ARG A 107 -0.25 0.31 -9.43
N ARG A 108 -1.46 0.74 -9.81
CA ARG A 108 -2.63 0.79 -8.93
C ARG A 108 -2.99 -0.58 -8.33
N GLN A 109 -2.81 -1.66 -9.08
CA GLN A 109 -3.31 -2.97 -8.69
C GLN A 109 -2.48 -3.58 -7.56
N ILE A 110 -1.15 -3.70 -7.72
CA ILE A 110 -0.27 -4.14 -6.62
C ILE A 110 -0.39 -3.20 -5.41
N TYR A 111 -0.47 -1.88 -5.63
CA TYR A 111 -0.64 -0.89 -4.58
C TYR A 111 -1.89 -1.16 -3.72
N LEU A 112 -3.06 -1.30 -4.37
CA LEU A 112 -4.32 -1.56 -3.67
C LEU A 112 -4.37 -2.96 -3.08
N GLY A 113 -3.67 -3.93 -3.68
CA GLY A 113 -3.50 -5.26 -3.10
C GLY A 113 -2.74 -5.23 -1.78
N MET A 114 -1.63 -4.49 -1.73
CA MET A 114 -0.86 -4.30 -0.49
C MET A 114 -1.65 -3.51 0.56
N GLU A 115 -2.31 -2.42 0.17
CA GLU A 115 -3.14 -1.63 1.08
C GLU A 115 -4.28 -2.47 1.68
N ALA A 116 -4.90 -3.33 0.88
CA ALA A 116 -5.95 -4.23 1.34
C ALA A 116 -5.43 -5.20 2.41
N VAL A 117 -4.24 -5.77 2.24
CA VAL A 117 -3.60 -6.61 3.26
C VAL A 117 -3.32 -5.80 4.53
N LEU A 118 -2.70 -4.62 4.42
CA LEU A 118 -2.41 -3.78 5.58
C LEU A 118 -3.67 -3.45 6.39
N ARG A 119 -4.79 -3.11 5.73
CA ARG A 119 -6.07 -2.78 6.37
C ARG A 119 -6.74 -3.97 7.08
N ARG A 120 -6.27 -5.20 6.88
CA ARG A 120 -6.72 -6.38 7.68
C ARG A 120 -6.11 -6.39 9.08
N TYR A 121 -4.94 -5.78 9.22
CA TYR A 121 -4.12 -5.77 10.44
C TYR A 121 -4.14 -4.43 11.17
N PHE A 122 -4.34 -3.33 10.43
CA PHE A 122 -4.27 -1.98 10.98
C PHE A 122 -5.56 -1.19 10.71
N GLY A 123 -6.09 -0.53 11.75
CA GLY A 123 -7.22 0.39 11.62
C GLY A 123 -6.83 1.73 11.01
N VAL A 124 -5.55 2.10 11.07
CA VAL A 124 -5.01 3.29 10.41
C VAL A 124 -4.05 2.85 9.31
N VAL A 125 -4.42 3.19 8.07
CA VAL A 125 -3.57 3.13 6.89
C VAL A 125 -3.81 4.41 6.10
N LEU A 126 -2.76 5.20 5.87
CA LEU A 126 -2.75 6.41 5.08
C LEU A 126 -1.91 6.14 3.82
N ALA A 127 -2.42 6.56 2.67
CA ALA A 127 -1.96 6.15 1.36
C ALA A 127 -1.92 7.35 0.40
N TYR A 128 -1.60 7.11 -0.86
CA TYR A 128 -1.27 8.10 -1.88
C TYR A 128 -2.26 9.27 -1.94
N ASP A 129 -3.56 8.96 -2.10
CA ASP A 129 -4.60 9.98 -2.25
C ASP A 129 -5.03 10.63 -0.91
N TYR A 130 -4.47 10.24 0.23
CA TYR A 130 -4.86 10.80 1.53
C TYR A 130 -4.52 12.28 1.65
N ASN A 131 -3.24 12.62 1.38
CA ASN A 131 -2.72 13.97 1.20
C ASN A 131 -1.28 13.92 0.66
N ARG A 132 -0.74 15.08 0.28
CA ARG A 132 0.62 15.23 -0.27
C ARG A 132 1.74 14.61 0.57
N ALA A 133 1.59 14.59 1.90
CA ALA A 133 2.62 14.05 2.77
C ALA A 133 2.68 12.51 2.77
N HIS A 134 1.69 11.83 2.17
CA HIS A 134 1.61 10.37 2.09
C HIS A 134 1.56 9.87 0.64
N GLU A 135 1.83 10.72 -0.34
CA GLU A 135 1.94 10.34 -1.75
C GLU A 135 3.11 9.37 -2.00
N ASP A 136 4.10 9.34 -1.11
CA ASP A 136 5.37 8.64 -1.29
C ASP A 136 5.59 7.47 -0.32
N HIS A 137 4.59 7.10 0.49
CA HIS A 137 4.65 5.92 1.35
C HIS A 137 3.26 5.47 1.83
N PHE A 138 3.14 4.23 2.28
CA PHE A 138 2.07 3.85 3.19
C PHE A 138 2.49 4.13 4.62
N HIS A 139 1.68 4.92 5.33
CA HIS A 139 1.78 5.03 6.78
C HIS A 139 0.74 4.12 7.44
N PHE A 140 1.15 3.31 8.41
CA PHE A 140 0.20 2.52 9.20
C PHE A 140 0.64 2.34 10.65
N ASP A 141 -0.35 2.18 11.52
CA ASP A 141 -0.16 2.09 12.97
C ASP A 141 -1.22 1.22 13.65
N ASP A 142 -0.96 0.85 14.90
CA ASP A 142 -1.87 0.07 15.76
C ASP A 142 -2.64 0.93 16.77
N GLY A 143 -2.85 2.22 16.46
CA GLY A 143 -3.63 3.15 17.29
C GLY A 143 -5.12 2.83 17.31
N LEU A 144 -5.62 2.24 16.22
CA LEU A 144 -7.00 1.79 16.07
C LEU A 144 -7.02 0.33 15.61
N ALA A 145 -7.96 -0.44 16.16
CA ALA A 145 -8.20 -1.80 15.72
C ALA A 145 -8.74 -1.83 14.26
N PRO A 146 -8.48 -2.90 13.50
CA PRO A 146 -9.03 -3.07 12.15
C PRO A 146 -10.56 -3.03 12.12
N GLY A 147 -11.10 -2.45 11.05
CA GLY A 147 -12.54 -2.35 10.81
C GLY A 147 -12.86 -1.12 9.95
N LEU A 148 -13.93 -1.20 9.16
CA LEU A 148 -14.34 -0.08 8.31
C LEU A 148 -14.86 1.10 9.15
N SER A 149 -14.35 2.31 8.88
CA SER A 149 -14.95 3.56 9.32
C SER A 149 -15.34 4.42 8.12
N THR A 150 -16.64 4.56 7.86
CA THR A 150 -17.16 5.43 6.79
C THR A 150 -16.98 6.92 7.08
N ARG A 151 -16.55 7.28 8.29
CA ARG A 151 -16.20 8.66 8.68
C ARG A 151 -14.72 8.97 8.51
N ALA A 152 -13.87 7.96 8.30
CA ALA A 152 -12.44 8.14 8.16
C ALA A 152 -12.07 8.33 6.67
N LYS A 153 -11.58 9.51 6.31
CA LYS A 153 -11.20 9.86 4.93
C LYS A 153 -10.35 8.77 4.25
N SER A 154 -9.34 8.23 4.94
CA SER A 154 -8.46 7.20 4.35
C SER A 154 -9.19 5.90 4.01
N HIS A 155 -10.17 5.48 4.83
CA HIS A 155 -10.97 4.29 4.56
C HIS A 155 -11.88 4.49 3.35
N VAL A 156 -12.48 5.68 3.24
CA VAL A 156 -13.35 6.02 2.13
C VAL A 156 -12.57 6.11 0.82
N ILE A 157 -11.42 6.78 0.82
CA ILE A 157 -10.53 6.85 -0.35
C ILE A 157 -10.09 5.47 -0.82
N PHE A 158 -9.70 4.59 0.11
CA PHE A 158 -9.36 3.21 -0.24
C PHE A 158 -10.52 2.51 -0.97
N LEU A 159 -11.73 2.60 -0.43
CA LEU A 159 -12.89 1.97 -1.06
C LEU A 159 -13.22 2.60 -2.43
N GLN A 160 -13.17 3.92 -2.55
CA GLN A 160 -13.35 4.63 -3.83
C GLN A 160 -12.31 4.18 -4.87
N ASN A 161 -11.04 4.05 -4.46
CA ASN A 161 -9.96 3.54 -5.32
C ASN A 161 -10.16 2.08 -5.71
N VAL A 162 -10.57 1.22 -4.77
CA VAL A 162 -10.83 -0.20 -5.02
C VAL A 162 -11.97 -0.39 -6.02
N VAL A 163 -13.13 0.25 -5.79
CA VAL A 163 -14.26 0.12 -6.72
C VAL A 163 -13.93 0.70 -8.10
N THR A 164 -13.18 1.81 -8.17
CA THR A 164 -12.78 2.44 -9.43
C THR A 164 -11.76 1.60 -10.20
N PHE A 165 -10.70 1.14 -9.55
CA PHE A 165 -9.54 0.59 -10.25
C PHE A 165 -9.50 -0.93 -10.28
N VAL A 166 -9.96 -1.60 -9.22
CA VAL A 166 -9.97 -3.07 -9.16
C VAL A 166 -11.25 -3.62 -9.80
N TYR A 167 -12.40 -2.96 -9.56
CA TYR A 167 -13.72 -3.41 -10.04
C TYR A 167 -14.32 -2.52 -11.12
N HIS A 168 -13.55 -1.57 -11.67
CA HIS A 168 -13.90 -0.78 -12.85
C HIS A 168 -15.26 -0.07 -12.77
N THR A 169 -15.69 0.33 -11.56
CA THR A 169 -16.90 1.12 -11.32
C THR A 169 -16.49 2.55 -10.99
N PRO A 170 -16.60 3.50 -11.94
CA PRO A 170 -16.17 4.88 -11.72
C PRO A 170 -16.99 5.52 -10.60
N VAL A 171 -16.30 6.11 -9.62
CA VAL A 171 -16.90 6.94 -8.58
C VAL A 171 -16.03 8.16 -8.31
N GLY A 172 -16.60 9.21 -7.71
CA GLY A 172 -15.80 10.29 -7.12
C GLY A 172 -14.80 9.76 -6.09
N ARG A 173 -13.57 10.30 -6.08
CA ARG A 173 -12.46 9.88 -5.20
C ARG A 173 -12.04 11.02 -4.26
N ASP A 174 -12.98 11.51 -3.48
CA ASP A 174 -12.85 12.69 -2.61
C ASP A 174 -12.67 12.36 -1.12
N GLY A 175 -12.82 11.08 -0.74
CA GLY A 175 -12.81 10.61 0.63
C GLY A 175 -14.08 10.91 1.44
N VAL A 176 -15.19 11.22 0.77
CA VAL A 176 -16.51 11.44 1.37
C VAL A 176 -17.41 10.23 1.14
N TRP A 177 -18.01 9.70 2.21
CA TRP A 177 -18.95 8.59 2.12
C TRP A 177 -20.33 9.09 1.69
N GLY A 178 -20.52 9.24 0.38
CA GLY A 178 -21.79 9.60 -0.26
C GLY A 178 -22.60 8.40 -0.76
N SER A 179 -23.75 8.68 -1.40
CA SER A 179 -24.60 7.66 -2.02
C SER A 179 -23.86 6.90 -3.11
N GLU A 180 -23.12 7.60 -3.99
CA GLU A 180 -22.32 7.00 -5.05
C GLU A 180 -21.31 5.96 -4.51
N THR A 181 -20.48 6.35 -3.54
CA THR A 181 -19.55 5.44 -2.87
C THR A 181 -20.27 4.26 -2.22
N SER A 182 -21.36 4.54 -1.49
CA SER A 182 -22.11 3.50 -0.77
C SER A 182 -22.74 2.48 -1.71
N GLU A 183 -23.36 2.93 -2.81
CA GLU A 183 -24.00 2.08 -3.81
C GLU A 183 -22.98 1.20 -4.54
N ALA A 184 -21.85 1.78 -4.98
CA ALA A 184 -20.78 1.03 -5.63
C ALA A 184 -20.17 -0.04 -4.71
N VAL A 185 -19.89 0.31 -3.44
CA VAL A 185 -19.38 -0.68 -2.47
C VAL A 185 -20.41 -1.77 -2.19
N VAL A 186 -21.71 -1.43 -2.13
CA VAL A 186 -22.79 -2.41 -1.96
C VAL A 186 -22.89 -3.34 -3.16
N ALA A 187 -22.79 -2.84 -4.38
CA ALA A 187 -22.81 -3.66 -5.59
C ALA A 187 -21.65 -4.66 -5.59
N VAL A 188 -20.42 -4.18 -5.41
CA VAL A 188 -19.21 -5.02 -5.39
C VAL A 188 -19.27 -6.08 -4.29
N ARG A 189 -19.64 -5.73 -3.05
CA ARG A 189 -19.72 -6.75 -1.97
C ARG A 189 -20.83 -7.77 -2.22
N ASN A 190 -21.95 -7.36 -2.84
CA ASN A 190 -23.04 -8.28 -3.17
C ASN A 190 -22.63 -9.26 -4.26
N GLU A 191 -21.90 -8.81 -5.28
CA GLU A 191 -21.31 -9.69 -6.31
C GLU A 191 -20.36 -10.74 -5.70
N MET A 192 -19.68 -10.39 -4.61
CA MET A 192 -18.82 -11.32 -3.87
C MET A 192 -19.58 -12.22 -2.88
N GLY A 193 -20.89 -12.00 -2.67
CA GLY A 193 -21.67 -12.67 -1.64
C GLY A 193 -21.28 -12.29 -0.21
N ILE A 194 -20.74 -11.08 0.00
CA ILE A 194 -20.27 -10.59 1.30
C ILE A 194 -21.34 -9.68 1.94
N GLY A 195 -21.61 -9.93 3.23
CA GLY A 195 -22.54 -9.12 4.03
C GLY A 195 -22.06 -7.70 4.29
N GLY A 196 -22.74 -6.98 5.18
CA GLY A 196 -22.38 -5.60 5.51
C GLY A 196 -20.96 -5.46 6.05
N LEU A 197 -20.17 -4.52 5.50
CA LEU A 197 -18.76 -4.33 5.83
C LEU A 197 -18.52 -3.68 7.21
N SER A 198 -19.56 -3.27 7.94
CA SER A 198 -19.45 -2.86 9.34
C SER A 198 -19.08 -4.03 10.27
N GLN A 199 -19.34 -5.27 9.84
CA GLN A 199 -18.91 -6.46 10.56
C GLN A 199 -17.45 -6.77 10.23
N LEU A 200 -16.60 -6.89 11.26
CA LEU A 200 -15.16 -7.12 11.09
C LEU A 200 -14.84 -8.35 10.24
N ALA A 201 -15.61 -9.43 10.38
CA ALA A 201 -15.44 -10.64 9.57
C ALA A 201 -15.67 -10.37 8.08
N ASN A 202 -16.75 -9.67 7.73
CA ASN A 202 -17.08 -9.29 6.36
C ASN A 202 -16.05 -8.29 5.80
N TRP A 203 -15.58 -7.35 6.62
CA TRP A 203 -14.50 -6.43 6.25
C TRP A 203 -13.23 -7.18 5.87
N LYS A 204 -12.77 -8.10 6.72
CA LYS A 204 -11.58 -8.91 6.44
C LYS A 204 -11.76 -9.82 5.22
N GLN A 205 -12.95 -10.38 5.03
CA GLN A 205 -13.27 -11.19 3.85
C GLN A 205 -13.22 -10.35 2.56
N PHE A 206 -13.79 -9.14 2.60
CA PHE A 206 -13.75 -8.20 1.49
C PHE A 206 -12.32 -7.81 1.14
N LEU A 207 -11.52 -7.41 2.14
CA LEU A 207 -10.11 -7.07 1.94
C LEU A 207 -9.28 -8.23 1.38
N SER A 208 -9.52 -9.46 1.84
CA SER A 208 -8.88 -10.66 1.29
C SER A 208 -9.20 -10.82 -0.19
N ARG A 209 -10.47 -10.63 -0.58
CA ARG A 209 -10.88 -10.71 -1.98
C ARG A 209 -10.28 -9.59 -2.83
N VAL A 210 -10.26 -8.36 -2.33
CA VAL A 210 -9.60 -7.21 -2.98
C VAL A 210 -8.13 -7.50 -3.20
N ALA A 211 -7.41 -7.98 -2.19
CA ALA A 211 -5.98 -8.27 -2.31
C ALA A 211 -5.70 -9.28 -3.42
N VAL A 212 -6.44 -10.39 -3.45
CA VAL A 212 -6.30 -11.43 -4.47
C VAL A 212 -6.65 -10.91 -5.86
N ASP A 213 -7.79 -10.23 -6.02
CA ASP A 213 -8.24 -9.73 -7.33
C ASP A 213 -7.27 -8.66 -7.86
N ALA A 214 -6.84 -7.73 -7.00
CA ALA A 214 -5.87 -6.69 -7.37
C ALA A 214 -4.51 -7.29 -7.74
N PHE A 215 -3.95 -8.22 -6.95
CA PHE A 215 -2.70 -8.87 -7.34
C PHE A 215 -2.82 -9.68 -8.64
N LYS A 216 -3.94 -10.35 -8.90
CA LYS A 216 -4.16 -11.02 -10.20
C LYS A 216 -4.25 -10.05 -11.36
N ASN A 217 -4.77 -8.86 -11.13
CA ASN A 217 -4.92 -7.81 -12.12
C ASN A 217 -3.64 -6.96 -12.31
N GLU A 218 -2.58 -7.22 -11.53
CA GLU A 218 -1.30 -6.53 -11.68
C GLU A 218 -0.67 -6.91 -13.02
N ALA A 219 -0.88 -6.05 -14.02
CA ALA A 219 -0.28 -6.16 -15.35
C ALA A 219 1.16 -5.60 -15.41
N GLY A 220 1.68 -5.06 -14.29
CA GLY A 220 2.95 -4.34 -14.24
C GLY A 220 4.17 -5.24 -14.03
N ARG A 221 4.65 -5.88 -15.10
CA ARG A 221 6.09 -6.11 -15.24
C ARG A 221 6.72 -4.82 -15.76
N VAL A 222 6.96 -3.85 -14.87
CA VAL A 222 7.66 -2.61 -15.23
C VAL A 222 9.00 -2.60 -14.51
N GLY A 223 9.99 -3.23 -15.17
CA GLY A 223 11.37 -2.76 -15.24
C GLY A 223 11.68 -2.10 -16.59
N ASP A 224 10.70 -2.06 -17.51
CA ASP A 224 10.81 -1.27 -18.71
C ASP A 224 10.52 0.18 -18.33
N VAL A 225 11.54 1.02 -18.34
CA VAL A 225 11.34 2.45 -18.55
C VAL A 225 10.40 2.56 -19.74
N VAL A 226 9.16 3.00 -19.52
CA VAL A 226 8.37 3.53 -20.62
C VAL A 226 9.12 4.79 -21.02
N ILE A 227 10.10 4.64 -21.91
CA ILE A 227 10.50 5.72 -22.78
C ILE A 227 9.18 6.03 -23.49
N PRO A 228 8.56 7.19 -23.27
CA PRO A 228 7.39 7.54 -24.06
C PRO A 228 7.80 7.33 -25.51
N GLU A 229 7.05 6.52 -26.26
CA GLU A 229 7.34 6.40 -27.69
C GLU A 229 7.41 7.83 -28.22
N PRO A 230 8.51 8.20 -28.91
CA PRO A 230 8.64 9.56 -29.40
C PRO A 230 7.37 9.91 -30.17
N GLU A 231 6.66 10.95 -29.76
CA GLU A 231 5.48 11.37 -30.50
C GLU A 231 5.93 11.66 -31.92
N VAL A 232 5.39 10.92 -32.88
CA VAL A 232 5.73 11.10 -34.27
C VAL A 232 4.72 12.06 -34.85
N CYS A 233 5.19 13.19 -35.39
CA CYS A 233 4.31 14.14 -36.06
C CYS A 233 3.59 13.44 -37.22
N HIS A 234 2.26 13.32 -37.12
CA HIS A 234 1.46 12.58 -38.11
C HIS A 234 1.47 13.22 -39.51
N CYS A 235 1.95 14.46 -39.65
CA CYS A 235 2.11 15.12 -40.95
C CYS A 235 3.45 14.86 -41.64
N CYS A 236 4.55 14.65 -40.89
CA CYS A 236 5.89 14.59 -41.47
C CYS A 236 6.73 13.38 -41.03
N GLY A 237 6.24 12.55 -40.11
CA GLY A 237 6.95 11.35 -39.66
C GLY A 237 8.19 11.63 -38.80
N GLN A 238 8.45 12.88 -38.41
CA GLN A 238 9.58 13.22 -37.56
C GLN A 238 9.25 13.00 -36.09
N VAL A 239 10.23 12.48 -35.36
CA VAL A 239 10.24 12.38 -33.91
C VAL A 239 10.19 13.78 -33.31
N ILE A 240 9.17 14.05 -32.49
CA ILE A 240 9.07 15.28 -31.70
C ILE A 240 10.06 15.13 -30.54
N PRO A 241 11.09 15.99 -30.43
CA PRO A 241 12.00 15.95 -29.30
C PRO A 241 11.23 16.30 -28.02
N ALA A 242 11.47 15.53 -26.96
CA ALA A 242 10.89 15.75 -25.63
C ALA A 242 11.24 17.13 -25.04
#